data_AF-A0A8C4KTK8-F1
#
_entry.id   AF-A0A8C4KTK8-F1
#
_cell.length_a   1.000
_cell.length_b   1.000
_cell.length_c   1.000
_cell.angle_alpha   90.00
_cell.angle_beta   90.00
_cell.angle_gamma   90.00
#
_symmetry.space_group_name_H-M   'P 1'
#
loop_
_entity.id
_entity.type
_entity.pdbx_description
1 polymer ?
#
loop_
_entity_poly.entity_id
_entity_poly.type
_entity_poly.pdbx_seq_one_letter_code
_entity_poly.pdbx_strand_id
1 'polypeptide(L)'
;MLSQPLFKDILCRDDFKSSAGGAHCFPDLRVGVFEEIVPMGIDPKKVSYKETGIHLSPQEFHKEVEQYLSQANQGQSDTILLDCRNFYESKIGHFQGCLAPDIRKFSYFPSYVDENLELFKNKRVLMYCTGGIRCERGSAYLRSKVRYHCEGTSVGELRLLLGQLSFLLLANS
;
A
#
# COMPACT_ATOMS: atom_id res chain seq x y z
N MET A 1 -8.45 17.64 16.74
CA MET A 1 -8.97 16.73 15.69
C MET A 1 -10.09 15.86 16.26
N LEU A 2 -9.86 15.12 17.35
CA LEU A 2 -10.88 14.28 18.01
C LEU A 2 -12.13 15.02 18.52
N SER A 3 -12.03 16.33 18.76
CA SER A 3 -13.16 17.19 19.13
C SER A 3 -14.05 17.63 17.95
N GLN A 4 -13.64 17.38 16.70
CA GLN A 4 -14.43 17.73 15.52
C GLN A 4 -15.51 16.66 15.28
N PRO A 5 -16.79 17.04 15.13
CA PRO A 5 -17.89 16.09 14.95
C PRO A 5 -17.69 15.12 13.77
N LEU A 6 -17.08 15.60 12.67
CA LEU A 6 -16.81 14.79 11.48
C LEU A 6 -15.87 13.61 11.74
N PHE A 7 -15.04 13.66 12.78
CA PHE A 7 -14.06 12.62 13.09
C PHE A 7 -14.42 11.79 14.33
N LYS A 8 -15.47 12.17 15.06
CA LYS A 8 -15.77 11.62 16.38
C LYS A 8 -16.00 10.11 16.38
N ASP A 9 -16.64 9.60 15.32
CA ASP A 9 -17.01 8.19 15.18
C ASP A 9 -16.09 7.43 14.20
N ILE A 10 -15.03 8.09 13.71
CA ILE A 10 -14.12 7.57 12.67
C ILE A 10 -12.68 7.46 13.19
N LEU A 11 -12.26 8.38 14.06
CA LEU A 11 -10.91 8.43 14.60
C LEU A 11 -10.94 8.30 16.12
N CYS A 12 -10.12 7.40 16.63
CA CYS A 12 -9.82 7.28 18.04
C CYS A 12 -8.37 7.70 18.33
N ARG A 13 -7.98 7.65 19.61
CA ARG A 13 -6.62 8.04 20.01
C ARG A 13 -5.56 7.08 19.46
N ASP A 14 -5.90 5.81 19.28
CA ASP A 14 -4.96 4.77 18.84
C ASP A 14 -4.63 4.87 17.34
N ASP A 15 -5.44 5.59 16.56
CA ASP A 15 -5.16 5.88 15.15
C ASP A 15 -4.00 6.87 14.95
N PHE A 16 -3.66 7.65 15.99
CA PHE A 16 -2.55 8.59 15.96
C PHE A 16 -1.22 7.85 16.19
N LYS A 17 -0.62 7.37 15.10
CA LYS A 17 0.67 6.67 15.12
C LYS A 17 1.79 7.63 15.55
N SER A 18 2.48 7.31 16.64
CA SER A 18 3.62 8.07 17.17
C SER A 18 4.96 7.41 16.81
N SER A 19 6.05 8.18 16.86
CA SER A 19 7.42 7.69 16.68
C SER A 19 8.37 8.49 17.58
N ALA A 20 9.62 8.06 17.72
CA ALA A 20 10.63 8.71 18.58
C ALA A 20 11.13 10.08 18.04
N GLY A 21 10.63 10.53 16.88
CA GLY A 21 10.99 11.84 16.32
C GLY A 21 10.49 13.02 17.15
N GLY A 22 11.13 14.18 17.00
CA GLY A 22 10.80 15.41 17.75
C GLY A 22 10.32 16.55 16.85
N ALA A 23 9.94 17.66 17.48
CA ALA A 23 9.47 18.87 16.77
C ALA A 23 10.50 19.43 15.76
N HIS A 24 11.81 19.17 15.98
CA HIS A 24 12.87 19.56 15.06
C HIS A 24 12.72 18.94 13.64
N CYS A 25 11.99 17.82 13.50
CA CYS A 25 11.69 17.23 12.19
C CYS A 25 10.61 18.02 11.41
N PHE A 26 9.84 18.88 12.09
CA PHE A 26 8.72 19.64 11.54
C PHE A 26 8.79 21.09 12.07
N PRO A 27 9.68 21.94 11.52
CA PRO A 27 9.91 23.28 12.05
C PRO A 27 8.69 24.21 11.91
N ASP A 28 7.84 23.95 10.92
CA ASP A 28 6.64 24.75 10.64
C ASP A 28 5.38 23.87 10.67
N LEU A 29 4.26 24.45 11.14
CA LEU A 29 2.93 23.89 10.92
C LEU A 29 2.44 24.29 9.52
N ARG A 30 2.13 23.29 8.68
CA ARG A 30 1.52 23.52 7.37
C ARG A 30 0.20 22.78 7.27
N VAL A 31 -0.85 23.52 6.91
CA VAL A 31 -2.18 22.98 6.62
C VAL A 31 -2.53 23.42 5.20
N GLY A 32 -2.84 22.46 4.35
CA GLY A 32 -3.22 22.71 2.96
C GLY A 32 -4.57 22.07 2.65
N VAL A 33 -5.32 22.72 1.76
CA VAL A 33 -6.55 22.18 1.20
C VAL A 33 -6.22 21.60 -0.16
N PHE A 34 -6.52 20.32 -0.33
CA PHE A 34 -6.24 19.57 -1.55
C PHE A 34 -7.49 18.80 -1.97
N GLU A 35 -7.62 18.57 -3.28
CA GLU A 35 -8.68 17.70 -3.82
C GLU A 35 -8.53 16.26 -3.31
N GLU A 36 -7.28 15.84 -3.09
CA GLU A 36 -6.93 14.51 -2.62
C GLU A 36 -5.87 14.57 -1.53
N ILE A 37 -6.03 13.76 -0.47
CA ILE A 37 -5.04 13.66 0.63
C ILE A 37 -3.71 13.09 0.11
N VAL A 38 -3.78 12.10 -0.79
CA VAL A 38 -2.63 11.52 -1.49
C VAL A 38 -2.98 11.41 -2.97
N PRO A 39 -2.50 12.28 -3.85
CA PRO A 39 -2.92 12.31 -5.24
C PRO A 39 -2.48 11.04 -5.98
N MET A 40 -3.44 10.36 -6.62
CA MET A 40 -3.17 9.16 -7.41
C MET A 40 -2.99 9.47 -8.90
N GLY A 41 -3.19 10.72 -9.34
CA GLY A 41 -2.97 11.12 -10.73
C GLY A 41 -4.09 10.71 -11.68
N ILE A 42 -5.23 10.28 -11.14
CA ILE A 42 -6.46 10.02 -11.89
C ILE A 42 -7.64 10.71 -11.21
N ASP A 43 -8.72 10.91 -11.95
CA ASP A 43 -9.95 11.49 -11.40
C ASP A 43 -10.46 10.65 -10.21
N PRO A 44 -10.65 11.24 -9.01
CA PRO A 44 -11.12 10.55 -7.82
C PRO A 44 -12.45 9.81 -8.03
N LYS A 45 -13.29 10.26 -8.97
CA LYS A 45 -14.59 9.65 -9.27
C LYS A 45 -14.48 8.33 -10.04
N LYS A 46 -13.31 8.03 -10.63
CA LYS A 46 -13.09 6.82 -11.42
C LYS A 46 -12.87 5.56 -10.59
N VAL A 47 -12.52 5.71 -9.30
CA VAL A 47 -12.22 4.57 -8.41
C VAL A 47 -13.01 4.71 -7.12
N SER A 48 -13.74 3.66 -6.77
CA SER A 48 -14.38 3.55 -5.46
C SER A 48 -13.38 3.01 -4.44
N TYR A 49 -13.12 3.77 -3.39
CA TYR A 49 -12.30 3.34 -2.25
C TYR A 49 -13.09 2.61 -1.17
N LYS A 50 -14.34 2.18 -1.47
CA LYS A 50 -15.15 1.36 -0.56
C LYS A 50 -14.74 -0.10 -0.55
N GLU A 51 -14.12 -0.57 -1.64
CA GLU A 51 -13.66 -1.96 -1.81
C GLU A 51 -12.13 -1.99 -1.90
N THR A 52 -11.45 -1.98 -0.76
CA THR A 52 -9.98 -2.09 -0.69
C THR A 52 -9.51 -3.55 -0.48
N GLY A 53 -8.23 -3.76 -0.24
CA GLY A 53 -7.69 -5.07 0.12
C GLY A 53 -8.03 -5.48 1.56
N ILE A 54 -7.79 -6.75 1.89
CA ILE A 54 -7.94 -7.28 3.25
C ILE A 54 -6.80 -6.73 4.11
N HIS A 55 -7.14 -6.13 5.24
CA HIS A 55 -6.16 -5.60 6.17
C HIS A 55 -5.53 -6.71 7.02
N LEU A 56 -4.20 -6.72 7.10
CA LEU A 56 -3.43 -7.62 7.94
C LEU A 56 -2.70 -6.83 9.03
N SER A 57 -2.68 -7.37 10.24
CA SER A 57 -1.77 -6.92 11.29
C SER A 57 -0.30 -7.12 10.87
N PRO A 58 0.66 -6.41 11.49
CA PRO A 58 2.08 -6.59 11.19
C PRO A 58 2.55 -8.04 11.32
N GLN A 59 2.07 -8.77 12.33
CA GLN A 59 2.42 -10.16 12.58
C GLN A 59 1.85 -11.10 11.50
N GLU A 60 0.62 -10.88 11.07
CA GLU A 60 0.02 -11.65 9.97
C GLU A 60 0.75 -11.36 8.66
N PHE A 61 1.03 -10.09 8.37
CA PHE A 61 1.77 -9.71 7.17
C PHE A 61 3.17 -10.31 7.13
N HIS A 62 3.88 -10.34 8.28
CA HIS A 62 5.19 -10.97 8.38
C HIS A 62 5.13 -12.46 8.01
N LYS A 63 4.18 -13.21 8.58
CA LYS A 63 3.99 -14.63 8.27
C LYS A 63 3.72 -14.87 6.79
N GLU A 64 2.92 -14.01 6.17
CA GLU A 64 2.62 -14.08 4.74
C GLU A 64 3.85 -13.81 3.87
N VAL A 65 4.71 -12.87 4.29
CA VAL A 65 5.99 -12.61 3.61
C VAL A 65 6.96 -13.78 3.77
N GLU A 66 7.08 -14.38 4.96
CA GLU A 66 7.92 -15.57 5.17
C GLU A 66 7.46 -16.75 4.30
N GLN A 67 6.15 -16.99 4.24
CA GLN A 67 5.56 -18.01 3.38
C GLN A 67 5.87 -17.71 1.90
N TYR A 68 5.66 -16.47 1.46
CA TYR A 68 6.00 -16.02 0.11
C TYR A 68 7.47 -16.30 -0.24
N LEU A 69 8.41 -15.95 0.65
CA LEU A 69 9.84 -16.16 0.44
C LEU A 69 10.19 -17.66 0.36
N SER A 70 9.57 -18.51 1.18
CA SER A 70 9.79 -19.95 1.13
C SER A 70 9.33 -20.58 -0.20
N GLN A 71 8.18 -20.13 -0.74
CA GLN A 71 7.60 -20.62 -1.99
C GLN A 71 8.34 -20.11 -3.22
N ALA A 72 8.84 -18.87 -3.17
CA ALA A 72 9.61 -18.28 -4.26
C ALA A 72 10.88 -19.09 -4.58
N ASN A 73 11.55 -19.62 -3.55
CA ASN A 73 12.72 -20.49 -3.71
C ASN A 73 12.40 -21.84 -4.37
N GLN A 74 11.12 -22.22 -4.46
CA GLN A 74 10.63 -23.46 -5.05
C GLN A 74 10.00 -23.25 -6.45
N GLY A 75 10.01 -22.01 -6.98
CA GLY A 75 9.50 -21.68 -8.31
C GLY A 75 7.97 -21.65 -8.45
N GLN A 76 7.23 -21.66 -7.33
CA GLN A 76 5.77 -21.85 -7.30
C GLN A 76 5.00 -20.69 -6.64
N SER A 77 5.42 -19.43 -6.82
CA SER A 77 4.68 -18.33 -6.18
C SER A 77 3.62 -17.72 -7.09
N ASP A 78 2.35 -17.96 -6.71
CA ASP A 78 1.20 -17.18 -7.18
C ASP A 78 0.98 -15.88 -6.39
N THR A 79 1.98 -15.49 -5.59
CA THR A 79 1.94 -14.29 -4.74
C THR A 79 2.93 -13.24 -5.21
N ILE A 80 2.51 -11.98 -5.22
CA ILE A 80 3.34 -10.80 -5.48
C ILE A 80 3.43 -9.98 -4.21
N LEU A 81 4.65 -9.70 -3.76
CA LEU A 81 4.90 -8.71 -2.73
C LEU A 81 5.18 -7.36 -3.40
N LEU A 82 4.30 -6.38 -3.25
CA LEU A 82 4.34 -5.10 -3.98
C LEU A 82 4.68 -3.93 -3.04
N ASP A 83 5.78 -3.23 -3.33
CA ASP A 83 6.13 -1.97 -2.69
C ASP A 83 5.37 -0.81 -3.35
N CYS A 84 4.47 -0.15 -2.63
CA CYS A 84 3.70 0.99 -3.15
C CYS A 84 4.36 2.34 -2.86
N ARG A 85 5.63 2.34 -2.44
CA ARG A 85 6.38 3.56 -2.14
C ARG A 85 7.05 4.15 -3.38
N ASN A 86 7.61 5.35 -3.23
CA ASN A 86 8.40 5.95 -4.30
C ASN A 86 9.79 5.28 -4.34
N PHE A 87 10.43 5.27 -5.51
CA PHE A 87 11.71 4.58 -5.74
C PHE A 87 12.80 4.93 -4.71
N TYR A 88 12.85 6.18 -4.23
CA TYR A 88 13.85 6.62 -3.26
C TYR A 88 13.64 6.00 -1.87
N GLU A 89 12.40 5.72 -1.48
CA GLU A 89 12.10 5.00 -0.22
C GLU A 89 12.52 3.54 -0.33
N SER A 90 12.23 2.90 -1.47
CA SER A 90 12.62 1.51 -1.74
C SER A 90 14.13 1.33 -1.83
N LYS A 91 14.87 2.33 -2.33
CA LYS A 91 16.35 2.34 -2.35
C LYS A 91 16.98 2.38 -0.96
N ILE A 92 16.32 2.97 0.03
CA ILE A 92 16.79 2.95 1.42
C ILE A 92 16.65 1.54 2.01
N GLY A 93 15.55 0.85 1.68
CA GLY A 93 15.31 -0.52 2.09
C GLY A 93 13.92 -0.98 1.70
N HIS A 94 13.79 -2.26 1.34
CA HIS A 94 12.56 -2.91 0.91
C HIS A 94 12.59 -4.40 1.31
N PHE A 95 11.44 -5.07 1.31
CA PHE A 95 11.41 -6.51 1.56
C PHE A 95 12.08 -7.28 0.42
N GLN A 96 12.83 -8.31 0.76
CA GLN A 96 13.44 -9.19 -0.23
C GLN A 96 12.39 -9.78 -1.18
N GLY A 97 12.72 -9.87 -2.47
CA GLY A 97 11.84 -10.43 -3.50
C GLY A 97 10.65 -9.54 -3.88
N CYS A 98 10.47 -8.36 -3.26
CA CYS A 98 9.33 -7.53 -3.61
C CYS A 98 9.46 -6.94 -5.03
N LEU A 99 8.32 -6.83 -5.72
CA LEU A 99 8.15 -5.98 -6.87
C LEU A 99 8.14 -4.53 -6.41
N ALA A 100 9.18 -3.78 -6.75
CA ALA A 100 9.32 -2.36 -6.43
C ALA A 100 9.23 -1.53 -7.73
N PRO A 101 8.09 -0.89 -8.03
CA PRO A 101 7.94 -0.03 -9.19
C PRO A 101 8.92 1.15 -9.13
N ASP A 102 9.61 1.45 -10.24
CA ASP A 102 10.51 2.61 -10.33
C ASP A 102 9.74 3.91 -10.57
N ILE A 103 8.85 4.26 -9.63
CA ILE A 103 8.01 5.44 -9.70
C ILE A 103 8.56 6.57 -8.82
N ARG A 104 8.67 7.78 -9.40
CA ARG A 104 9.07 8.99 -8.66
C ARG A 104 7.96 9.56 -7.78
N LYS A 105 6.72 9.34 -8.16
CA LYS A 105 5.52 9.85 -7.48
C LYS A 105 4.44 8.77 -7.53
N PHE A 106 3.64 8.68 -6.46
CA PHE A 106 2.49 7.78 -6.40
C PHE A 106 1.47 8.05 -7.52
N SER A 107 1.42 9.27 -8.05
CA SER A 107 0.58 9.61 -9.22
C SER A 107 0.93 8.83 -10.49
N TYR A 108 2.09 8.15 -10.54
CA TYR A 108 2.51 7.31 -11.67
C TYR A 108 2.17 5.83 -11.46
N PHE A 109 1.70 5.46 -10.26
CA PHE A 109 1.29 4.09 -9.95
C PHE A 109 0.20 3.56 -10.89
N PRO A 110 -0.84 4.35 -11.28
CA PRO A 110 -1.81 3.91 -12.27
C PRO A 110 -1.21 3.48 -13.61
N SER A 111 -0.27 4.27 -14.15
CA SER A 111 0.40 3.94 -15.42
C SER A 111 1.18 2.64 -15.31
N TYR A 112 1.92 2.49 -14.21
CA TYR A 112 2.68 1.27 -13.94
C TYR A 112 1.77 0.02 -13.89
N VAL A 113 0.64 0.10 -13.19
CA VAL A 113 -0.32 -1.00 -13.13
C VAL A 113 -0.93 -1.29 -14.51
N ASP A 114 -1.28 -0.27 -15.28
CA ASP A 114 -1.85 -0.44 -16.62
C ASP A 114 -0.86 -1.11 -17.58
N GLU A 115 0.42 -0.74 -17.53
CA GLU A 115 1.49 -1.33 -18.34
C GLU A 115 1.83 -2.77 -17.93
N ASN A 116 1.57 -3.14 -16.67
CA ASN A 116 1.98 -4.41 -16.08
C ASN A 116 0.77 -5.26 -15.64
N LEU A 117 -0.42 -5.01 -16.19
CA LEU A 117 -1.67 -5.60 -15.71
C LEU A 117 -1.64 -7.14 -15.72
N GLU A 118 -1.00 -7.72 -16.74
CA GLU A 118 -0.81 -9.17 -16.87
C GLU A 118 -0.08 -9.80 -15.69
N LEU A 119 0.85 -9.07 -15.04
CA LEU A 119 1.58 -9.58 -13.88
C LEU A 119 0.63 -9.88 -12.71
N PHE A 120 -0.44 -9.11 -12.58
CA PHE A 120 -1.33 -9.18 -11.41
C PHE A 120 -2.54 -10.11 -11.60
N LYS A 121 -2.76 -10.63 -12.82
CA LYS A 121 -3.92 -11.49 -13.11
C LYS A 121 -3.82 -12.82 -12.38
N ASN A 122 -4.89 -13.21 -11.70
CA ASN A 122 -4.97 -14.46 -10.91
C ASN A 122 -3.87 -14.59 -9.84
N LYS A 123 -3.13 -13.51 -9.53
CA LYS A 123 -2.11 -13.49 -8.49
C LYS A 123 -2.68 -12.91 -7.22
N ARG A 124 -2.22 -13.44 -6.10
CA ARG A 124 -2.39 -12.85 -4.77
C ARG A 124 -1.40 -11.71 -4.62
N VAL A 125 -1.79 -10.56 -4.07
CA VAL A 125 -0.89 -9.41 -3.93
C VAL A 125 -0.84 -8.94 -2.48
N LEU A 126 0.36 -9.03 -1.89
CA LEU A 126 0.69 -8.45 -0.60
C LEU A 126 1.24 -7.04 -0.84
N MET A 127 0.52 -6.00 -0.42
CA MET A 127 0.92 -4.61 -0.66
C MET A 127 1.33 -3.92 0.63
N TYR A 128 2.43 -3.17 0.59
CA TYR A 128 2.88 -2.38 1.73
C TYR A 128 3.31 -0.97 1.33
N CYS A 129 3.21 -0.05 2.29
CA CYS A 129 3.75 1.29 2.20
C CYS A 129 4.03 1.80 3.63
N THR A 130 4.54 3.02 3.76
CA THR A 130 4.98 3.59 5.04
C THR A 130 3.85 3.70 6.09
N GLY A 131 2.64 4.08 5.67
CA GLY A 131 1.54 4.44 6.58
C GLY A 131 0.16 3.87 6.26
N GLY A 132 0.03 3.05 5.20
CA GLY A 132 -1.21 2.39 4.78
C GLY A 132 -1.97 3.09 3.64
N ILE A 133 -2.05 4.43 3.64
CA ILE A 133 -2.93 5.18 2.72
C ILE A 133 -2.69 4.93 1.23
N ARG A 134 -1.43 4.71 0.80
CA ARG A 134 -1.10 4.37 -0.60
C ARG A 134 -1.58 2.96 -0.97
N CYS A 135 -1.55 2.02 -0.02
CA CYS A 135 -2.06 0.67 -0.22
C CYS A 135 -3.59 0.65 -0.37
N GLU A 136 -4.32 1.46 0.40
CA GLU A 136 -5.77 1.60 0.25
C GLU A 136 -6.13 2.03 -1.18
N ARG A 137 -5.47 3.08 -1.66
CA ARG A 137 -5.71 3.63 -3.00
C ARG A 137 -5.25 2.70 -4.10
N GLY A 138 -4.05 2.13 -3.97
CA GLY A 138 -3.45 1.24 -4.96
C GLY A 138 -4.24 -0.06 -5.11
N SER A 139 -4.70 -0.65 -4.00
CA SER A 139 -5.50 -1.88 -4.04
C SER A 139 -6.87 -1.67 -4.69
N ALA A 140 -7.55 -0.57 -4.37
CA ALA A 140 -8.81 -0.21 -5.04
C ALA A 140 -8.61 -0.02 -6.55
N TYR A 141 -7.52 0.66 -6.95
CA TYR A 141 -7.19 0.84 -8.37
C TYR A 141 -6.91 -0.49 -9.08
N LEU A 142 -6.04 -1.33 -8.51
CA LEU A 142 -5.66 -2.61 -9.08
C LEU A 142 -6.87 -3.55 -9.23
N ARG A 143 -7.72 -3.61 -8.19
CA ARG A 143 -8.99 -4.37 -8.22
C ARG A 143 -9.91 -3.87 -9.33
N SER A 144 -10.03 -2.55 -9.49
CA SER A 144 -10.86 -1.97 -10.56
C SER A 144 -10.35 -2.38 -11.94
N LYS A 145 -9.04 -2.30 -12.20
CA LYS A 145 -8.49 -2.55 -13.53
C LYS A 145 -8.61 -4.01 -13.95
N VAL A 146 -8.28 -4.97 -13.09
CA VAL A 146 -8.40 -6.37 -13.48
C VAL A 146 -9.86 -6.79 -13.69
N ARG A 147 -10.79 -6.26 -12.89
CA ARG A 147 -12.24 -6.52 -13.05
C ARG A 147 -12.78 -6.03 -14.40
N TYR A 148 -12.32 -4.88 -14.91
CA TYR A 148 -12.84 -4.30 -16.16
C TYR A 148 -12.10 -4.77 -17.41
N HIS A 149 -10.81 -5.07 -17.33
CA HIS A 149 -10.00 -5.37 -18.52
C HIS A 149 -9.95 -6.85 -18.90
N CYS A 150 -10.38 -7.74 -18.01
CA CYS A 150 -10.27 -9.18 -18.22
C CYS A 150 -11.62 -9.84 -17.95
N GLU A 151 -12.40 -10.06 -19.00
CA GLU A 151 -13.65 -10.81 -18.90
C GLU A 151 -13.36 -12.21 -18.32
N GLY A 152 -13.81 -12.46 -17.08
CA GLY A 152 -13.68 -13.75 -16.40
C GLY A 152 -12.38 -13.98 -15.60
N THR A 153 -11.50 -12.99 -15.44
CA THR A 153 -10.32 -13.10 -14.55
C THR A 153 -10.30 -11.99 -13.51
N SER A 154 -10.01 -12.34 -12.26
CA SER A 154 -9.90 -11.39 -11.15
C SER A 154 -8.45 -11.26 -10.71
N VAL A 155 -8.10 -10.17 -10.01
CA VAL A 155 -6.97 -10.29 -9.07
C VAL A 155 -7.34 -11.42 -8.11
N GLY A 156 -6.34 -12.20 -7.69
CA GLY A 156 -6.54 -13.05 -6.53
C GLY A 156 -6.79 -12.19 -5.29
N GLU A 157 -6.34 -12.67 -4.16
CA GLU A 157 -6.55 -11.96 -2.90
C GLU A 157 -5.58 -10.75 -2.77
N LEU A 158 -6.13 -9.57 -2.47
CA LEU A 158 -5.34 -8.37 -2.14
C LEU A 158 -5.24 -8.27 -0.63
N ARG A 159 -4.02 -8.29 -0.07
CA ARG A 159 -3.78 -8.13 1.36
C ARG A 159 -2.85 -6.96 1.63
N LEU A 160 -3.20 -6.13 2.60
CA LEU A 160 -2.55 -4.87 2.90
C LEU A 160 -1.91 -4.92 4.28
N LEU A 161 -0.66 -4.47 4.39
CA LEU A 161 -0.06 -4.22 5.70
C LEU A 161 -0.77 -3.05 6.38
N LEU A 162 -1.46 -3.34 7.48
CA LEU A 162 -2.08 -2.34 8.34
C LEU A 162 -1.10 -1.98 9.48
N GLY A 163 -0.45 -0.83 9.38
CA GLY A 163 0.53 -0.41 10.39
C GLY A 163 1.53 0.62 9.89
N GLN A 164 2.52 0.96 10.71
CA GLN A 164 3.75 1.59 10.23
C GLN A 164 4.72 0.49 9.79
N LEU A 165 5.42 0.72 8.69
CA LEU A 165 6.42 -0.21 8.15
C LEU A 165 7.65 -0.41 9.07
N SER A 166 7.84 0.48 10.05
CA SER A 166 8.98 0.51 10.98
C SER A 166 9.16 -0.79 11.78
N PHE A 167 8.10 -1.56 12.01
CA PHE A 167 8.19 -2.82 12.77
C PHE A 167 8.76 -4.00 11.97
N LEU A 168 8.67 -4.01 10.63
CA LEU A 168 9.00 -5.20 9.84
C LEU A 168 10.37 -5.16 9.17
N LEU A 169 10.89 -3.97 8.81
CA LEU A 169 12.19 -3.86 8.16
C LEU A 169 13.37 -4.19 9.09
N LEU A 170 13.18 -4.03 10.41
CA LEU A 170 14.18 -4.37 11.43
C LEU A 170 14.26 -5.87 11.74
N ALA A 171 13.30 -6.67 11.28
CA ALA A 171 13.28 -8.12 11.54
C ALA A 171 14.19 -8.92 10.60
N ASN A 172 14.80 -8.28 9.59
CA ASN A 172 15.66 -8.92 8.57
C ASN A 172 17.05 -8.27 8.48
N SER A 173 17.52 -7.61 9.53
CA SER A 173 18.89 -7.08 9.65
C SER A 173 19.63 -7.70 10.83
#